data_AF-A0A1F8TIP6-F1
#
_entry.id   AF-A0A1F8TIP6-F1
#
_cell.length_a   1.000
_cell.length_b   1.000
_cell.length_c   1.000
_cell.angle_alpha   90.00
_cell.angle_beta   90.00
_cell.angle_gamma   90.00
#
_symmetry.space_group_name_H-M   'P 1'
#
loop_
_entity.id
_entity.type
_entity.pdbx_description
1 polymer ?
#
loop_
_entity_poly.entity_id
_entity_poly.type
_entity_poly.pdbx_seq_one_letter_code
_entity_poly.pdbx_strand_id
1 'polypeptide(L)'
;MRLVYERGLASGNNPQAFSKVGDCQTGLPMFLGDLDKERYNLGEYTYLQPVIDYFAGSFGRSSRAVKDGLTASAVNVALWNDWRDCDVNETPLACEYRLQKPSFAIISLGTNDANGFVPFEETLRKVIDATLAQGIVPILATKADNAEGDHSINITIARLAYEYQIPVWNFWLAVQDLPLQGLRSPEHLTYGEYVLPVDFSSPDVLQYAFNVRNLTALQVLDVVWRSVTGQPPSH
;
A
#
# COMPACT_ATOMS: atom_id res chain seq x y z
N MET A 1 -2.25 -17.64 2.93
CA MET A 1 -1.12 -16.72 2.67
C MET A 1 0.26 -17.31 2.91
N ARG A 2 0.53 -18.04 3.99
CA ARG A 2 1.84 -18.67 4.24
C ARG A 2 2.41 -19.47 3.05
N LEU A 3 1.59 -20.26 2.37
CA LEU A 3 2.00 -21.00 1.17
C LEU A 3 2.45 -20.08 0.00
N VAL A 4 1.82 -18.91 -0.16
CA VAL A 4 2.21 -17.93 -1.18
C VAL A 4 3.59 -17.37 -0.84
N TYR A 5 3.79 -16.97 0.42
CA TYR A 5 5.07 -16.48 0.93
C TYR A 5 6.19 -17.52 0.76
N GLU A 6 5.99 -18.76 1.20
CA GLU A 6 6.97 -19.85 1.09
C GLU A 6 7.32 -20.16 -0.38
N ARG A 7 6.33 -20.13 -1.29
CA ARG A 7 6.58 -20.25 -2.74
C ARG A 7 7.41 -19.09 -3.28
N GLY A 8 7.11 -17.86 -2.84
CA GLY A 8 7.87 -16.66 -3.20
C GLY A 8 9.33 -16.78 -2.80
N LEU A 9 9.60 -17.20 -1.56
CA LEU A 9 10.97 -17.45 -1.08
C LEU A 9 11.70 -18.49 -1.92
N ALA A 10 11.04 -19.61 -2.24
CA ALA A 10 11.61 -20.66 -3.09
C ALA A 10 11.89 -20.17 -4.53
N SER A 11 11.20 -19.11 -4.97
CA SER A 11 11.35 -18.48 -6.28
C SER A 11 12.33 -17.29 -6.28
N GLY A 12 12.93 -16.96 -5.12
CA GLY A 12 13.92 -15.91 -4.98
C GLY A 12 13.37 -14.52 -4.64
N ASN A 13 12.14 -14.43 -4.13
CA ASN A 13 11.65 -13.19 -3.53
C ASN A 13 12.47 -12.86 -2.28
N ASN A 14 12.80 -11.57 -2.12
CA ASN A 14 13.49 -11.07 -0.95
C ASN A 14 12.50 -11.04 0.24
N PRO A 15 12.76 -11.77 1.33
CA PRO A 15 11.89 -11.77 2.51
C PRO A 15 11.75 -10.38 3.15
N GLN A 16 12.79 -9.56 3.07
CA GLN A 16 12.89 -8.21 3.65
C GLN A 16 12.41 -7.10 2.71
N ALA A 17 11.79 -7.45 1.58
CA ALA A 17 11.31 -6.47 0.62
C ALA A 17 9.78 -6.45 0.54
N PHE A 18 9.22 -5.25 0.53
CA PHE A 18 7.86 -5.02 0.07
C PHE A 18 7.83 -4.01 -1.08
N SER A 19 6.77 -4.07 -1.88
CA SER A 19 6.46 -3.10 -2.92
C SER A 19 5.21 -2.29 -2.57
N LYS A 20 5.18 -1.05 -3.03
CA LYS A 20 4.01 -0.18 -2.98
C LYS A 20 3.39 -0.15 -4.38
N VAL A 21 2.08 -0.32 -4.47
CA VAL A 21 1.32 -0.24 -5.72
C VAL A 21 0.17 0.74 -5.48
N GLY A 22 0.12 1.83 -6.23
CA GLY A 22 -0.91 2.85 -5.98
C GLY A 22 -0.75 4.13 -6.78
N ASP A 23 -1.54 5.13 -6.42
CA ASP A 23 -1.54 6.44 -7.06
C ASP A 23 -0.68 7.49 -6.33
N CYS A 24 -0.95 8.77 -6.57
CA CYS A 24 -0.28 9.90 -5.93
C CYS A 24 -0.30 9.85 -4.38
N GLN A 25 -1.32 9.24 -3.76
CA GLN A 25 -1.40 9.10 -2.30
C GLN A 25 -0.49 7.99 -1.74
N THR A 26 0.13 7.22 -2.63
CA THR A 26 1.12 6.18 -2.34
C THR A 26 2.55 6.68 -2.68
N GLY A 27 2.66 7.91 -3.20
CA GLY A 27 3.88 8.55 -3.62
C GLY A 27 4.82 8.93 -2.48
N LEU A 28 6.12 8.92 -2.80
CA LEU A 28 7.13 9.53 -1.96
C LEU A 28 7.11 11.06 -2.08
N PRO A 29 7.51 11.79 -1.03
CA PRO A 29 7.96 11.28 0.26
C PRO A 29 6.81 11.01 1.26
N MET A 30 5.57 11.33 0.89
CA MET A 30 4.40 11.36 1.80
C MET A 30 4.04 10.00 2.41
N PHE A 31 4.09 8.94 1.61
CA PHE A 31 3.72 7.59 2.06
C PHE A 31 4.96 6.77 2.39
N LEU A 32 5.14 6.50 3.67
CA LEU A 32 6.17 5.69 4.33
C LEU A 32 7.62 6.16 4.14
N GLY A 33 7.88 7.18 3.32
CA GLY A 33 9.22 7.48 2.81
C GLY A 33 10.28 7.84 3.84
N ASP A 34 9.90 8.38 5.00
CA ASP A 34 10.85 8.81 6.03
C ASP A 34 11.28 7.71 7.00
N LEU A 35 10.61 6.55 6.96
CA LEU A 35 10.93 5.41 7.80
C LEU A 35 12.29 4.77 7.44
N ASP A 36 12.81 5.07 6.25
CA ASP A 36 14.18 4.69 5.83
C ASP A 36 15.25 5.75 6.17
N LYS A 37 14.88 6.89 6.76
CA LYS A 37 15.80 8.03 6.92
C LYS A 37 16.21 8.32 8.37
N GLU A 38 16.00 7.40 9.30
CA GLU A 38 16.21 7.56 10.77
C GLU A 38 15.62 8.86 11.34
N ARG A 39 14.60 9.41 10.66
CA ARG A 39 13.96 10.69 10.96
C ARG A 39 12.48 10.46 11.16
N TYR A 40 12.14 9.73 12.23
CA TYR A 40 10.78 9.56 12.69
C TYR A 40 10.71 9.37 14.20
N ASN A 41 9.55 9.61 14.79
CA ASN A 41 9.27 9.35 16.20
C ASN A 41 8.04 8.45 16.31
N LEU A 42 8.20 7.27 16.90
CA LEU A 42 7.10 6.30 17.03
C LEU A 42 6.16 6.59 18.20
N GLY A 43 6.51 7.49 19.11
CA GLY A 43 5.66 7.76 20.29
C GLY A 43 5.39 6.49 21.11
N GLU A 44 4.11 6.17 21.32
CA GLU A 44 3.67 4.94 21.99
C GLU A 44 3.79 3.67 21.12
N TYR A 45 4.00 3.83 19.80
CA TYR A 45 4.02 2.74 18.82
C TYR A 45 5.42 2.12 18.61
N THR A 46 6.28 2.17 19.63
CA THR A 46 7.66 1.62 19.54
C THR A 46 7.72 0.13 19.24
N TYR A 47 6.62 -0.61 19.47
CA TYR A 47 6.48 -2.01 19.05
C TYR A 47 6.56 -2.21 17.52
N LEU A 48 6.42 -1.14 16.73
CA LEU A 48 6.58 -1.15 15.27
C LEU A 48 8.03 -1.03 14.81
N GLN A 49 8.98 -0.75 15.70
CA GLN A 49 10.40 -0.67 15.34
C GLN A 49 10.90 -1.94 14.60
N PRO A 50 10.58 -3.17 15.02
CA PRO A 50 11.04 -4.38 14.32
C PRO A 50 10.55 -4.50 12.87
N VAL A 51 9.33 -4.05 12.55
CA VAL A 51 8.85 -4.09 11.15
C VAL A 51 9.58 -3.05 10.28
N ILE A 52 9.94 -1.90 10.87
CA ILE A 52 10.75 -0.88 10.18
C ILE A 52 12.16 -1.42 9.91
N ASP A 53 12.79 -2.03 10.92
CA ASP A 53 14.13 -2.60 10.77
C ASP A 53 14.14 -3.76 9.75
N TYR A 54 13.10 -4.60 9.75
CA TYR A 54 13.02 -5.75 8.86
C TYR A 54 12.85 -5.38 7.39
N PHE A 55 12.10 -4.31 7.09
CA PHE A 55 11.81 -3.85 5.73
C PHE A 55 12.65 -2.63 5.30
N ALA A 56 13.72 -2.33 6.03
CA ALA A 56 14.62 -1.22 5.72
C ALA A 56 15.06 -1.24 4.24
N GLY A 57 14.95 -0.09 3.59
CA GLY A 57 15.19 0.10 2.16
C GLY A 57 13.96 -0.06 1.26
N SER A 58 12.84 -0.60 1.76
CA SER A 58 11.59 -0.69 1.00
C SER A 58 10.71 0.55 1.16
N PHE A 59 10.81 1.24 2.30
CA PHE A 59 9.93 2.36 2.66
C PHE A 59 10.17 3.59 1.79
N GLY A 60 11.44 3.97 1.61
CA GLY A 60 11.93 5.10 0.83
C GLY A 60 12.21 4.78 -0.64
N ARG A 61 11.95 3.56 -1.10
CA ARG A 61 12.12 3.19 -2.51
C ARG A 61 11.00 3.76 -3.38
N SER A 62 11.38 4.38 -4.50
CA SER A 62 10.45 4.79 -5.56
C SER A 62 9.92 3.57 -6.30
N SER A 63 8.67 3.19 -6.05
CA SER A 63 8.05 2.07 -6.75
C SER A 63 7.75 2.42 -8.20
N ARG A 64 7.98 1.48 -9.12
CA ARG A 64 7.63 1.66 -10.53
C ARG A 64 6.13 1.52 -10.77
N ALA A 65 5.42 0.94 -9.79
CA ALA A 65 3.97 0.79 -9.75
C ALA A 65 3.29 1.87 -8.90
N VAL A 66 3.92 3.03 -8.73
CA VAL A 66 3.32 4.22 -8.10
C VAL A 66 3.41 5.41 -9.04
N LYS A 67 2.26 5.97 -9.43
CA LYS A 67 2.17 7.12 -10.34
C LYS A 67 0.94 7.97 -10.09
N ASP A 68 1.01 9.25 -10.43
CA ASP A 68 -0.15 10.13 -10.41
C ASP A 68 -1.23 9.61 -11.38
N GLY A 69 -2.47 9.54 -10.90
CA GLY A 69 -3.60 9.06 -11.69
C GLY A 69 -3.64 7.55 -11.95
N LEU A 70 -2.74 6.75 -11.34
CA LEU A 70 -2.69 5.31 -11.59
C LEU A 70 -3.99 4.63 -11.13
N THR A 71 -4.56 3.83 -12.04
CA THR A 71 -5.77 3.01 -11.82
C THR A 71 -5.41 1.52 -11.76
N ALA A 72 -6.34 0.68 -11.30
CA ALA A 72 -6.18 -0.78 -11.37
C ALA A 72 -6.06 -1.30 -12.81
N SER A 73 -6.65 -0.59 -13.78
CA SER A 73 -6.41 -0.88 -15.20
C SER A 73 -5.01 -0.48 -15.63
N ALA A 74 -4.60 0.75 -15.35
CA ALA A 74 -3.35 1.33 -15.85
C ALA A 74 -2.11 0.57 -15.41
N VAL A 75 -2.07 0.11 -14.15
CA VAL A 75 -0.94 -0.63 -13.58
C VAL A 75 -0.66 -1.95 -14.31
N ASN A 76 -1.65 -2.48 -15.04
CA ASN A 76 -1.58 -3.70 -15.85
C ASN A 76 -1.31 -3.44 -17.35
N VAL A 77 -1.02 -2.20 -17.76
CA VAL A 77 -0.85 -1.83 -19.17
C VAL A 77 0.56 -1.27 -19.41
N ALA A 78 1.30 -1.86 -20.36
CA ALA A 78 2.67 -1.45 -20.67
C ALA A 78 2.80 0.02 -21.12
N LEU A 79 1.76 0.61 -21.72
CA LEU A 79 1.74 2.03 -22.09
C LEU A 79 1.88 2.98 -20.89
N TRP A 80 1.57 2.51 -19.69
CA TRP A 80 1.75 3.26 -18.45
C TRP A 80 3.15 3.12 -17.86
N ASN A 81 4.06 2.41 -18.53
CA ASN A 81 5.45 2.31 -18.14
C ASN A 81 6.32 3.30 -18.94
N ASP A 82 6.85 4.31 -18.25
CA ASP A 82 7.75 5.34 -18.79
C ASP A 82 9.11 5.33 -18.07
N TRP A 83 9.34 4.33 -17.21
CA TRP A 83 10.55 4.22 -16.42
C TRP A 83 11.67 3.63 -17.25
N ARG A 84 12.84 4.27 -17.23
CA ARG A 84 14.00 3.85 -18.05
C ARG A 84 14.56 2.49 -17.70
N ASP A 85 14.30 2.00 -16.48
CA ASP A 85 14.77 0.71 -15.97
C ASP A 85 13.72 -0.42 -16.09
N CYS A 86 12.62 -0.14 -16.78
CA CYS A 86 11.61 -1.12 -17.13
C CYS A 86 11.65 -1.46 -18.63
N ASP A 87 11.32 -2.70 -18.99
CA ASP A 87 11.26 -3.08 -20.41
C ASP A 87 10.05 -2.44 -21.10
N VAL A 88 10.18 -2.13 -22.40
CA VAL A 88 9.14 -1.39 -23.16
C VAL A 88 7.79 -2.11 -23.24
N ASN A 89 7.78 -3.43 -23.10
CA ASN A 89 6.57 -4.26 -23.10
C ASN A 89 6.13 -4.69 -21.70
N GLU A 90 6.81 -4.19 -20.66
CA GLU A 90 6.55 -4.54 -19.28
C GLU A 90 5.54 -3.56 -18.66
N THR A 91 4.55 -4.11 -17.96
CA THR A 91 3.60 -3.29 -17.17
C THR A 91 4.30 -2.65 -15.96
N PRO A 92 3.81 -1.52 -15.42
CA PRO A 92 4.33 -0.96 -14.18
C PRO A 92 4.39 -1.97 -13.02
N LEU A 93 3.36 -2.82 -12.89
CA LEU A 93 3.29 -3.87 -11.87
C LEU A 93 4.42 -4.89 -12.03
N ALA A 94 4.56 -5.44 -13.24
CA ALA A 94 5.57 -6.46 -13.53
C ALA A 94 6.99 -5.91 -13.35
N CYS A 95 7.25 -4.67 -13.78
CA CYS A 95 8.54 -4.04 -13.61
C CYS A 95 8.90 -3.86 -12.14
N GLU A 96 7.95 -3.36 -11.34
CA GLU A 96 8.16 -3.20 -9.91
C GLU A 96 8.53 -4.54 -9.26
N TYR A 97 7.79 -5.60 -9.57
CA TYR A 97 8.04 -6.93 -9.01
C TYR A 97 9.34 -7.55 -9.50
N ARG A 98 9.74 -7.34 -10.76
CA ARG A 98 11.04 -7.82 -11.28
C ARG A 98 12.21 -7.11 -10.58
N LEU A 99 12.11 -5.80 -10.39
CA LEU A 99 13.18 -4.98 -9.82
C LEU A 99 13.31 -5.18 -8.31
N GLN A 100 12.19 -5.20 -7.58
CA GLN A 100 12.18 -5.28 -6.12
C GLN A 100 12.19 -6.72 -5.59
N LYS A 101 11.65 -7.68 -6.37
CA LYS A 101 11.41 -9.07 -5.96
C LYS A 101 10.80 -9.16 -4.56
N PRO A 102 9.69 -8.46 -4.27
CA PRO A 102 9.19 -8.34 -2.91
C PRO A 102 8.56 -9.64 -2.42
N SER A 103 8.51 -9.84 -1.11
CA SER A 103 7.65 -10.87 -0.50
C SER A 103 6.24 -10.36 -0.21
N PHE A 104 6.05 -9.03 -0.14
CA PHE A 104 4.79 -8.37 0.21
C PHE A 104 4.48 -7.22 -0.75
N ALA A 105 3.20 -6.94 -1.01
CA ALA A 105 2.80 -5.77 -1.77
C ALA A 105 1.60 -5.08 -1.13
N ILE A 106 1.75 -3.79 -0.79
CA ILE A 106 0.63 -2.92 -0.40
C ILE A 106 0.00 -2.39 -1.68
N ILE A 107 -1.26 -2.72 -1.91
CA ILE A 107 -2.03 -2.34 -3.10
C ILE A 107 -3.10 -1.34 -2.68
N SER A 108 -2.87 -0.06 -2.99
CA SER A 108 -3.76 1.06 -2.72
C SER A 108 -4.16 1.76 -4.02
N LEU A 109 -5.17 1.21 -4.68
CA LEU A 109 -5.74 1.71 -5.93
C LEU A 109 -7.24 1.93 -5.76
N GLY A 110 -7.85 2.72 -6.66
CA GLY A 110 -9.30 2.87 -6.75
C GLY A 110 -9.78 4.33 -6.79
N THR A 111 -9.05 5.30 -6.23
CA THR A 111 -9.53 6.70 -6.21
C THR A 111 -9.70 7.22 -7.64
N ASN A 112 -8.70 6.99 -8.50
CA ASN A 112 -8.77 7.35 -9.91
C ASN A 112 -9.68 6.43 -10.75
N ASP A 113 -10.05 5.26 -10.22
CA ASP A 113 -10.93 4.32 -10.91
C ASP A 113 -12.40 4.76 -10.84
N ALA A 114 -12.78 5.61 -9.88
CA ALA A 114 -14.14 6.18 -9.76
C ALA A 114 -14.58 6.95 -11.00
N ASN A 115 -13.63 7.56 -11.71
CA ASN A 115 -13.86 8.30 -12.96
C ASN A 115 -13.47 7.49 -14.21
N GLY A 116 -13.13 6.20 -14.05
CA GLY A 116 -12.63 5.33 -15.11
C GLY A 116 -13.74 4.68 -15.94
N PHE A 117 -13.42 4.36 -17.19
CA PHE A 117 -14.32 3.60 -18.09
C PHE A 117 -14.11 2.09 -18.06
N VAL A 118 -13.05 1.63 -17.36
CA VAL A 118 -12.70 0.21 -17.27
C VAL A 118 -13.23 -0.34 -15.94
N PRO A 119 -13.91 -1.50 -15.92
CA PRO A 119 -14.42 -2.08 -14.68
C PRO A 119 -13.31 -2.30 -13.63
N PHE A 120 -13.48 -1.68 -12.47
CA PHE A 120 -12.52 -1.75 -11.37
C PHE A 120 -12.32 -3.19 -10.85
N GLU A 121 -13.41 -3.94 -10.68
CA GLU A 121 -13.32 -5.31 -10.16
C GLU A 121 -12.45 -6.21 -11.03
N GLU A 122 -12.68 -6.22 -12.36
CA GLU A 122 -11.94 -7.07 -13.28
C GLU A 122 -10.45 -6.72 -13.30
N THR A 123 -10.13 -5.43 -13.22
CA THR A 123 -8.74 -4.98 -13.26
C THR A 123 -8.02 -5.18 -11.94
N LEU A 124 -8.70 -4.99 -10.81
CA LEU A 124 -8.15 -5.34 -9.48
C LEU A 124 -7.90 -6.85 -9.35
N ARG A 125 -8.79 -7.71 -9.88
CA ARG A 125 -8.52 -9.16 -9.96
C ARG A 125 -7.22 -9.47 -10.70
N LYS A 126 -6.98 -8.83 -11.85
CA LYS A 126 -5.71 -9.00 -12.60
C LYS A 126 -4.49 -8.59 -11.78
N VAL A 127 -4.59 -7.51 -11.00
CA VAL A 127 -3.52 -7.12 -10.06
C VAL A 127 -3.29 -8.23 -9.03
N ILE A 128 -4.36 -8.69 -8.35
CA ILE A 128 -4.29 -9.72 -7.31
C ILE A 128 -3.69 -11.02 -7.87
N ASP A 129 -4.19 -11.49 -9.02
CA ASP A 129 -3.72 -12.71 -9.67
C ASP A 129 -2.25 -12.62 -10.04
N ALA A 130 -1.81 -11.48 -10.61
CA ALA A 130 -0.41 -11.25 -10.97
C ALA A 130 0.50 -11.21 -9.73
N THR A 131 0.08 -10.55 -8.65
CA THR A 131 0.81 -10.50 -7.37
C THR A 131 0.95 -11.90 -6.77
N LEU A 132 -0.17 -12.63 -6.66
CA LEU A 132 -0.17 -13.98 -6.13
C LEU A 132 0.70 -14.90 -6.98
N ALA A 133 0.59 -14.86 -8.30
CA ALA A 133 1.36 -15.70 -9.23
C ALA A 133 2.89 -15.57 -9.04
N GLN A 134 3.36 -14.37 -8.67
CA GLN A 134 4.77 -14.10 -8.35
C GLN A 134 5.19 -14.56 -6.94
N GLY A 135 4.31 -15.21 -6.18
CA GLY A 135 4.59 -15.62 -4.80
C GLY A 135 4.67 -14.44 -3.83
N ILE A 136 3.99 -13.33 -4.14
CA ILE A 136 3.98 -12.12 -3.34
C ILE A 136 2.69 -12.11 -2.52
N VAL A 137 2.76 -11.77 -1.23
CA VAL A 137 1.58 -11.63 -0.37
C VAL A 137 0.94 -10.25 -0.61
N PRO A 138 -0.26 -10.16 -1.21
CA PRO A 138 -0.95 -8.90 -1.41
C PRO A 138 -1.60 -8.41 -0.11
N ILE A 139 -1.59 -7.10 0.11
CA ILE A 139 -2.32 -6.41 1.18
C ILE A 139 -3.16 -5.33 0.49
N LEU A 140 -4.47 -5.53 0.40
CA LEU A 140 -5.36 -4.55 -0.24
C LEU A 140 -5.68 -3.41 0.74
N ALA A 141 -5.65 -2.17 0.26
CA ALA A 141 -6.04 -1.00 1.05
C ALA A 141 -7.37 -0.42 0.53
N THR A 142 -8.33 -0.21 1.43
CA THR A 142 -9.54 0.58 1.11
C THR A 142 -9.20 2.07 0.99
N LYS A 143 -10.03 2.85 0.29
CA LYS A 143 -9.89 4.30 0.11
C LYS A 143 -10.52 5.09 1.25
N ALA A 144 -9.94 6.23 1.60
CA ALA A 144 -10.59 7.20 2.49
C ALA A 144 -11.80 7.86 1.83
N ASP A 145 -11.68 8.19 0.54
CA ASP A 145 -12.73 8.86 -0.23
C ASP A 145 -13.85 7.92 -0.69
N ASN A 146 -14.94 8.55 -1.12
CA ASN A 146 -16.04 7.94 -1.87
C ASN A 146 -16.26 8.70 -3.18
N ALA A 147 -15.21 8.83 -4.00
CA ALA A 147 -15.28 9.52 -5.29
C ALA A 147 -16.38 8.94 -6.21
N GLU A 148 -16.67 7.65 -6.10
CA GLU A 148 -17.75 6.97 -6.83
C GLU A 148 -19.17 7.30 -6.33
N GLY A 149 -19.29 7.89 -5.14
CA GLY A 149 -20.55 8.30 -4.53
C GLY A 149 -21.40 7.19 -3.89
N ASP A 150 -21.11 5.93 -4.15
CA ASP A 150 -21.90 4.77 -3.69
C ASP A 150 -21.11 3.72 -2.89
N HIS A 151 -19.84 4.01 -2.58
CA HIS A 151 -18.88 3.14 -1.89
C HIS A 151 -18.59 1.81 -2.60
N SER A 152 -18.97 1.65 -3.88
CA SER A 152 -18.83 0.40 -4.63
C SER A 152 -17.37 -0.05 -4.76
N ILE A 153 -16.39 0.86 -4.74
CA ILE A 153 -14.97 0.52 -4.85
C ILE A 153 -14.48 -0.13 -3.55
N ASN A 154 -14.77 0.47 -2.39
CA ASN A 154 -14.40 -0.13 -1.10
C ASN A 154 -15.13 -1.46 -0.85
N ILE A 155 -16.40 -1.57 -1.25
CA ILE A 155 -17.15 -2.84 -1.20
C ILE A 155 -16.46 -3.89 -2.08
N THR A 156 -16.04 -3.52 -3.29
CA THR A 156 -15.32 -4.41 -4.20
C THR A 156 -13.99 -4.87 -3.60
N ILE A 157 -13.20 -3.96 -3.03
CA ILE A 157 -11.94 -4.29 -2.36
C ILE A 157 -12.17 -5.31 -1.24
N ALA A 158 -13.13 -5.05 -0.36
CA ALA A 158 -13.45 -5.95 0.75
C ALA A 158 -13.94 -7.33 0.27
N ARG A 159 -14.79 -7.36 -0.75
CA ARG A 159 -15.30 -8.62 -1.33
C ARG A 159 -14.17 -9.44 -1.97
N LEU A 160 -13.29 -8.81 -2.75
CA LEU A 160 -12.15 -9.51 -3.35
C LEU A 160 -11.15 -9.98 -2.29
N ALA A 161 -10.92 -9.20 -1.23
CA ALA A 161 -10.09 -9.64 -0.11
C ALA A 161 -10.65 -10.92 0.53
N TYR A 162 -11.96 -10.96 0.76
CA TYR A 162 -12.66 -12.14 1.28
C TYR A 162 -12.58 -13.33 0.32
N GLU A 163 -12.86 -13.10 -0.97
CA GLU A 163 -12.87 -14.14 -1.99
C GLU A 163 -11.51 -14.82 -2.16
N TYR A 164 -10.43 -14.02 -2.25
CA TYR A 164 -9.06 -14.52 -2.38
C TYR A 164 -8.44 -14.95 -1.05
N GLN A 165 -9.12 -14.70 0.08
CA GLN A 165 -8.59 -14.89 1.43
C GLN A 165 -7.25 -14.19 1.66
N ILE A 166 -7.16 -12.93 1.21
CA ILE A 166 -5.98 -12.09 1.30
C ILE A 166 -6.16 -10.97 2.34
N PRO A 167 -5.07 -10.47 2.96
CA PRO A 167 -5.13 -9.36 3.91
C PRO A 167 -5.77 -8.11 3.34
N VAL A 168 -6.55 -7.41 4.19
CA VAL A 168 -7.09 -6.09 3.91
C VAL A 168 -6.70 -5.11 5.01
N TRP A 169 -6.15 -3.97 4.61
CA TRP A 169 -6.00 -2.79 5.43
C TRP A 169 -7.23 -1.90 5.25
N ASN A 170 -8.11 -1.87 6.25
CA ASN A 170 -9.29 -1.03 6.25
C ASN A 170 -8.94 0.43 6.62
N PHE A 171 -8.19 1.09 5.73
CA PHE A 171 -7.82 2.49 5.87
C PHE A 171 -9.03 3.43 5.90
N TRP A 172 -10.13 3.08 5.22
CA TRP A 172 -11.37 3.85 5.26
C TRP A 172 -11.85 4.00 6.71
N LEU A 173 -11.92 2.89 7.45
CA LEU A 173 -12.33 2.89 8.84
C LEU A 173 -11.35 3.68 9.72
N ALA A 174 -10.05 3.57 9.47
CA ALA A 174 -9.01 4.23 10.26
C ALA A 174 -9.10 5.76 10.26
N VAL A 175 -9.74 6.38 9.26
CA VAL A 175 -9.82 7.84 9.12
C VAL A 175 -11.19 8.43 9.41
N GLN A 176 -12.22 7.62 9.70
CA GLN A 176 -13.60 8.14 9.86
C GLN A 176 -13.75 9.10 11.03
N ASP A 177 -12.99 8.90 12.10
CA ASP A 177 -13.03 9.76 13.30
C ASP A 177 -12.18 11.04 13.14
N LEU A 178 -11.45 11.19 12.02
CA LEU A 178 -10.66 12.38 11.76
C LEU A 178 -11.54 13.55 11.30
N PRO A 179 -11.11 14.80 11.51
CA PRO A 179 -11.76 15.96 10.90
C PRO A 179 -11.92 15.78 9.40
N LEU A 180 -13.14 16.06 8.90
CA LEU A 180 -13.53 15.87 7.49
C LEU A 180 -13.24 14.45 6.97
N GLN A 181 -13.29 13.44 7.85
CA GLN A 181 -12.96 12.03 7.53
C GLN A 181 -11.57 11.87 6.91
N GLY A 182 -10.65 12.80 7.25
CA GLY A 182 -9.30 12.80 6.71
C GLY A 182 -9.16 13.38 5.31
N LEU A 183 -10.17 14.07 4.77
CA LEU A 183 -10.17 14.61 3.40
C LEU A 183 -10.15 16.15 3.39
N ARG A 184 -9.25 16.75 2.59
CA ARG A 184 -9.21 18.21 2.35
C ARG A 184 -9.93 18.64 1.07
N SER A 185 -10.22 17.67 0.21
CA SER A 185 -11.02 17.79 -1.02
C SER A 185 -11.59 16.38 -1.30
N PRO A 186 -12.54 16.21 -2.25
CA PRO A 186 -13.25 14.95 -2.42
C PRO A 186 -12.37 13.69 -2.48
N GLU A 187 -11.16 13.82 -3.03
CA GLU A 187 -10.25 12.71 -3.29
C GLU A 187 -8.90 12.84 -2.59
N HIS A 188 -8.59 13.96 -1.90
CA HIS A 188 -7.25 14.20 -1.35
C HIS A 188 -7.22 14.16 0.17
N LEU A 189 -6.27 13.40 0.72
CA LEU A 189 -6.02 13.30 2.15
C LEU A 189 -5.55 14.63 2.76
N THR A 190 -5.90 14.84 4.04
CA THR A 190 -5.37 15.91 4.87
C THR A 190 -3.91 15.62 5.24
N TYR A 191 -3.12 16.69 5.35
CA TYR A 191 -1.76 16.69 5.86
C TYR A 191 -1.55 17.92 6.75
N GLY A 192 -0.70 17.80 7.76
CA GLY A 192 -0.38 18.90 8.68
C GLY A 192 0.58 19.92 8.08
N GLU A 193 0.81 21.01 8.81
CA GLU A 193 1.80 22.03 8.42
C GLU A 193 3.17 21.42 8.12
N TYR A 194 3.50 20.33 8.83
CA TYR A 194 4.61 19.44 8.53
C TYR A 194 4.06 18.05 8.24
N VAL A 195 4.35 17.54 7.04
CA VAL A 195 4.06 16.13 6.69
C VAL A 195 5.22 15.21 7.07
N LEU A 196 6.40 15.80 7.27
CA LEU A 196 7.66 15.11 7.50
C LEU A 196 8.49 15.92 8.52
N PRO A 197 9.25 15.27 9.43
CA PRO A 197 9.35 13.82 9.60
C PRO A 197 8.07 13.17 10.12
N VAL A 198 7.94 11.85 9.95
CA VAL A 198 6.86 11.07 10.56
C VAL A 198 6.98 11.19 12.09
N ASP A 199 5.96 11.73 12.74
CA ASP A 199 5.87 11.80 14.19
C ASP A 199 4.52 11.22 14.62
N PHE A 200 4.54 10.18 15.44
CA PHE A 200 3.36 9.56 16.04
C PHE A 200 3.26 9.85 17.54
N SER A 201 4.16 10.65 18.11
CA SER A 201 4.16 10.99 19.53
C SER A 201 3.17 12.10 19.89
N SER A 202 2.72 12.88 18.90
CA SER A 202 1.76 13.95 19.09
C SER A 202 0.35 13.54 18.63
N PRO A 203 -0.69 13.66 19.49
CA PRO A 203 -2.06 13.46 19.07
C PRO A 203 -2.50 14.44 17.96
N ASP A 204 -1.93 15.64 17.92
CA ASP A 204 -2.30 16.67 16.94
C ASP A 204 -1.90 16.28 15.52
N VAL A 205 -0.75 15.61 15.35
CA VAL A 205 -0.32 15.12 14.03
C VAL A 205 -1.13 13.91 13.57
N LEU A 206 -1.65 13.11 14.51
CA LEU A 206 -2.57 12.00 14.22
C LEU A 206 -4.00 12.47 13.84
N GLN A 207 -4.26 13.78 13.81
CA GLN A 207 -5.49 14.32 13.21
C GLN A 207 -5.43 14.40 11.67
N TYR A 208 -4.26 14.17 11.07
CA TYR A 208 -4.06 14.23 9.63
C TYR A 208 -3.98 12.84 8.99
N ALA A 209 -4.70 12.66 7.90
CA ALA A 209 -4.89 11.35 7.29
C ALA A 209 -3.59 10.73 6.77
N PHE A 210 -2.63 11.51 6.26
CA PHE A 210 -1.33 10.94 5.86
C PHE A 210 -0.55 10.33 7.05
N ASN A 211 -0.66 10.88 8.25
CA ASN A 211 -0.01 10.33 9.43
C ASN A 211 -0.70 9.04 9.89
N VAL A 212 -2.03 9.04 9.95
CA VAL A 212 -2.82 7.82 10.22
C VAL A 212 -2.58 6.75 9.15
N ARG A 213 -2.43 7.16 7.89
CA ARG A 213 -2.10 6.28 6.76
C ARG A 213 -0.75 5.60 6.97
N ASN A 214 0.28 6.35 7.34
CA ASN A 214 1.61 5.79 7.61
C ASN A 214 1.60 4.86 8.82
N LEU A 215 0.96 5.26 9.92
CA LEU A 215 0.86 4.45 11.14
C LEU A 215 0.13 3.13 10.89
N THR A 216 -1.07 3.18 10.30
CA THR A 216 -1.90 1.99 10.13
C THR A 216 -1.40 1.08 9.00
N ALA A 217 -0.70 1.61 8.00
CA ALA A 217 0.04 0.80 7.03
C ALA A 217 1.15 -0.03 7.71
N LEU A 218 1.91 0.59 8.65
CA LEU A 218 2.93 -0.13 9.42
C LEU A 218 2.33 -1.22 10.29
N GLN A 219 1.22 -0.93 10.97
CA GLN A 219 0.52 -1.90 11.80
C GLN A 219 0.05 -3.12 10.98
N VAL A 220 -0.57 -2.89 9.81
CA VAL A 220 -0.99 -4.00 8.96
C VAL A 220 0.20 -4.77 8.40
N LEU A 221 1.27 -4.08 8.00
CA LEU A 221 2.49 -4.74 7.53
C LEU A 221 3.11 -5.64 8.62
N ASP A 222 3.18 -5.16 9.87
CA ASP A 222 3.68 -5.94 11.02
C ASP A 222 2.82 -7.20 11.25
N VAL A 223 1.50 -7.05 11.31
CA VAL A 223 0.57 -8.16 11.53
C VAL A 223 0.68 -9.21 10.42
N VAL A 224 0.69 -8.79 9.15
CA VAL A 224 0.75 -9.70 8.00
C VAL A 224 2.11 -10.40 7.95
N TRP A 225 3.21 -9.65 8.14
CA TRP A 225 4.56 -10.21 8.18
C TRP A 225 4.70 -11.27 9.27
N ARG A 226 4.30 -10.96 10.50
CA ARG A 226 4.36 -11.92 11.62
C ARG A 226 3.50 -13.15 11.37
N SER A 227 2.29 -12.95 10.85
CA SER A 227 1.36 -14.04 10.53
C SER A 227 1.94 -15.05 9.54
N VAL A 228 2.54 -14.59 8.44
CA VAL A 228 3.08 -15.50 7.41
C VAL A 228 4.43 -16.11 7.79
N THR A 229 5.19 -15.45 8.67
CA THR A 229 6.48 -15.94 9.17
C THR A 229 6.36 -16.79 10.45
N GLY A 230 5.17 -16.87 11.05
CA GLY A 230 4.94 -17.60 12.30
C GLY A 230 5.53 -16.92 13.54
N GLN A 231 5.80 -15.62 13.46
CA GLN A 231 6.20 -14.84 14.63
C GLN A 231 4.97 -14.45 15.46
N PRO A 232 5.10 -14.37 16.81
CA PRO A 232 4.01 -13.91 17.65
C PRO A 232 3.65 -12.44 17.33
N PRO A 233 2.38 -12.02 17.52
CA PRO A 233 1.99 -10.63 17.36
C PRO A 233 2.79 -9.72 18.31
N SER A 234 2.97 -8.47 17.90
CA SER A 234 3.73 -7.47 18.68
C SER A 234 2.98 -6.95 19.92
N HIS A 235 1.66 -7.15 19.98
CA HIS A 235 0.75 -6.70 21.04
C HIS A 235 -0.56 -7.51 21.01
#